data_AF-A0A9X2YHL8-F1
#
_entry.id   AF-A0A9X2YHL8-F1
#
_cell.length_a   1.000
_cell.length_b   1.000
_cell.length_c   1.000
_cell.angle_alpha   90.00
_cell.angle_beta   90.00
_cell.angle_gamma   90.00
#
_symmetry.space_group_name_H-M   'P 1'
#
loop_
_entity.id
_entity.type
_entity.pdbx_description
1 polymer ?
#
loop_
_entity_poly.entity_id
_entity_poly.type
_entity_poly.pdbx_seq_one_letter_code
_entity_poly.pdbx_strand_id
1 'polypeptide(L)'
;MNSHAADDTSRQVIDIAVGILIGLRGYSRREAFDELVRVVHQTGVGLGSLAAGLVAVASGSSSAEHAEAFAAWGELLGPRRRALSATA
;
A
#
# COMPACT_ATOMS: atom_id res chain seq x y z
N MET A 1 -14.76 24.61 4.82
CA MET A 1 -15.49 23.40 4.38
C MET A 1 -14.54 22.47 3.60
N ASN A 2 -13.53 21.87 4.26
CA ASN A 2 -12.47 21.10 3.56
C ASN A 2 -12.20 19.70 4.16
N SER A 3 -12.84 19.33 5.26
CA SER A 3 -12.59 18.04 5.92
C SER A 3 -13.07 16.84 5.10
N HIS A 4 -14.23 16.98 4.43
CA HIS A 4 -14.85 15.88 3.67
C HIS A 4 -14.01 15.44 2.46
N ALA A 5 -13.39 16.38 1.74
CA ALA A 5 -12.55 16.04 0.58
C ALA A 5 -11.24 15.34 0.99
N ALA A 6 -10.65 15.72 2.12
CA ALA A 6 -9.48 15.05 2.67
C ALA A 6 -9.82 13.64 3.17
N ASP A 7 -10.99 13.48 3.82
CA ASP A 7 -11.48 12.19 4.29
C ASP A 7 -11.80 11.22 3.13
N ASP A 8 -12.44 11.72 2.07
CA ASP A 8 -12.73 10.93 0.87
C ASP A 8 -11.44 10.50 0.15
N THR A 9 -10.45 11.41 0.08
CA THR A 9 -9.12 11.08 -0.47
C THR A 9 -8.42 10.01 0.38
N SER A 10 -8.51 10.11 1.71
CA SER A 10 -7.94 9.13 2.64
C SER A 10 -8.58 7.75 2.48
N ARG A 11 -9.91 7.69 2.37
CA ARG A 11 -10.66 6.45 2.11
C ARG A 11 -10.28 5.83 0.77
N GLN A 12 -10.22 6.65 -0.29
CA GLN A 12 -9.83 6.18 -1.61
C GLN A 12 -8.42 5.59 -1.62
N VAL A 13 -7.45 6.24 -0.96
CA VAL A 13 -6.07 5.74 -0.87
C VAL A 13 -6.02 4.40 -0.13
N ILE A 14 -6.78 4.25 0.95
CA ILE A 14 -6.88 2.98 1.68
C ILE A 14 -7.50 1.89 0.80
N ASP A 15 -8.57 2.18 0.06
CA ASP A 15 -9.20 1.21 -0.84
C ASP A 15 -8.25 0.74 -1.96
N ILE A 16 -7.42 1.65 -2.51
CA ILE A 16 -6.39 1.30 -3.50
C ILE A 16 -5.34 0.39 -2.88
N ALA A 17 -4.83 0.73 -1.69
CA ALA A 17 -3.86 -0.09 -0.96
C ALA A 17 -4.40 -1.51 -0.68
N VAL A 18 -5.66 -1.62 -0.27
CA VAL A 18 -6.36 -2.90 -0.11
C VAL A 18 -6.42 -3.66 -1.43
N GLY A 19 -6.79 -3.00 -2.54
CA GLY A 19 -6.80 -3.62 -3.87
C GLY A 19 -5.44 -4.16 -4.32
N ILE A 20 -4.36 -3.44 -4.01
CA ILE A 20 -2.98 -3.89 -4.29
C ILE A 20 -2.70 -5.19 -3.52
N LEU A 21 -3.01 -5.25 -2.22
CA LEU A 21 -2.76 -6.44 -1.40
C LEU A 21 -3.57 -7.65 -1.87
N ILE A 22 -4.83 -7.45 -2.28
CA ILE A 22 -5.65 -8.49 -2.92
C ILE A 22 -4.92 -9.03 -4.16
N GLY A 23 -4.48 -8.15 -5.07
CA GLY A 23 -3.81 -8.56 -6.31
C GLY A 23 -2.44 -9.23 -6.08
N LEU A 24 -1.72 -8.87 -5.04
CA LEU A 24 -0.39 -9.42 -4.73
C LEU A 24 -0.46 -10.75 -3.99
N ARG A 25 -1.36 -10.89 -3.01
CA ARG A 25 -1.41 -12.03 -2.09
C ARG A 25 -2.60 -12.97 -2.32
N GLY A 26 -3.57 -12.59 -3.15
CA GLY A 26 -4.83 -13.33 -3.31
C GLY A 26 -5.76 -13.21 -2.10
N TYR A 27 -5.56 -12.18 -1.26
CA TYR A 27 -6.37 -11.94 -0.08
C TYR A 27 -7.82 -11.59 -0.43
N SER A 28 -8.74 -11.92 0.46
CA SER A 28 -10.04 -11.24 0.51
C SER A 28 -9.86 -9.77 0.92
N ARG A 29 -10.89 -8.94 0.68
CA ARG A 29 -10.88 -7.54 1.12
C ARG A 29 -10.59 -7.38 2.61
N ARG A 30 -11.14 -8.27 3.44
CA ARG A 30 -10.95 -8.24 4.89
C ARG A 30 -9.50 -8.55 5.27
N GLU A 31 -8.94 -9.63 4.74
CA GLU A 31 -7.55 -10.01 5.01
C GLU A 31 -6.55 -8.93 4.56
N ALA A 32 -6.81 -8.29 3.42
CA ALA A 32 -6.01 -7.16 2.95
C ALA A 32 -6.08 -5.94 3.87
N PHE A 33 -7.26 -5.62 4.40
CA PHE A 33 -7.39 -4.55 5.39
C PHE A 33 -6.72 -4.91 6.72
N ASP A 34 -6.93 -6.13 7.21
CA ASP A 34 -6.32 -6.62 8.45
C ASP A 34 -4.78 -6.62 8.36
N GLU A 35 -4.21 -6.89 7.18
CA GLU A 35 -2.77 -6.76 6.92
C GLU A 35 -2.28 -5.31 7.07
N LEU A 36 -3.00 -4.31 6.56
CA LEU A 36 -2.65 -2.91 6.77
C LEU A 36 -2.65 -2.56 8.26
N VAL A 37 -3.69 -2.97 8.98
CA VAL A 37 -3.82 -2.75 10.43
C VAL A 37 -2.71 -3.45 11.20
N ARG A 38 -2.32 -4.67 10.79
CA ARG A 38 -1.19 -5.40 11.38
C ARG A 38 0.11 -4.61 11.25
N VAL A 39 0.39 -4.01 10.09
CA VAL A 39 1.60 -3.20 9.88
C VAL A 39 1.54 -1.87 10.64
N VAL A 40 0.36 -1.24 10.76
CA VAL A 40 0.14 -0.09 11.64
C VAL A 40 0.53 -0.43 13.09
N HIS A 41 0.09 -1.57 13.61
CA HIS A 41 0.44 -1.98 14.98
C HIS A 41 1.92 -2.32 15.16
N GLN A 42 2.59 -2.79 14.12
CA GLN A 42 4.03 -3.13 14.18
C GLN A 42 4.94 -1.90 14.11
N THR A 43 4.54 -0.89 13.33
CA THR A 43 5.39 0.27 13.02
C THR A 43 4.99 1.52 13.80
N GLY A 44 3.75 1.58 14.29
CA GLY A 44 3.16 2.79 14.86
C GLY A 44 2.80 3.87 13.83
N VAL A 45 3.07 3.64 12.54
CA VAL A 45 2.74 4.59 11.46
C VAL A 45 1.24 4.55 11.19
N GLY A 46 0.63 5.73 11.02
CA GLY A 46 -0.80 5.84 10.76
C GLY A 46 -1.25 5.13 9.49
N LEU A 47 -2.46 4.58 9.51
CA LEU A 47 -3.04 3.79 8.41
C LEU A 47 -2.99 4.51 7.05
N GLY A 48 -3.37 5.79 7.02
CA GLY A 48 -3.35 6.57 5.78
C GLY A 48 -1.95 6.76 5.20
N SER A 49 -0.93 6.99 6.06
CA SER A 49 0.47 7.14 5.64
C SER A 49 1.04 5.82 5.12
N LEU A 50 0.74 4.69 5.77
CA LEU A 50 1.14 3.38 5.26
C LEU A 50 0.43 3.02 3.96
N ALA A 51 -0.86 3.34 3.82
CA ALA A 51 -1.61 3.12 2.58
C ALA A 51 -1.02 3.96 1.43
N ALA A 52 -0.77 5.24 1.65
CA ALA A 52 -0.11 6.10 0.67
C ALA A 52 1.28 5.59 0.30
N GLY A 53 2.04 5.12 1.29
CA GLY A 53 3.35 4.50 1.07
C GLY A 53 3.27 3.23 0.24
N LEU A 54 2.30 2.34 0.50
CA LEU A 54 2.11 1.15 -0.31
C LEU A 54 1.78 1.51 -1.76
N VAL A 55 0.91 2.50 -1.98
CA VAL A 55 0.61 3.00 -3.33
C VAL A 55 1.87 3.52 -4.01
N ALA A 56 2.68 4.32 -3.31
CA ALA A 56 3.93 4.86 -3.83
C ALA A 56 4.97 3.77 -4.16
N VAL A 57 5.08 2.71 -3.34
CA VAL A 57 5.97 1.57 -3.61
C VAL A 57 5.48 0.82 -4.86
N ALA A 58 4.17 0.60 -4.98
CA ALA A 58 3.57 -0.09 -6.13
C ALA A 58 3.69 0.69 -7.44
N SER A 59 3.59 2.02 -7.40
CA SER A 59 3.80 2.90 -8.56
C SER A 59 5.29 3.14 -8.89
N GLY A 60 6.21 2.71 -8.03
CA GLY A 60 7.64 2.97 -8.19
C GLY A 60 8.06 4.41 -7.87
N SER A 61 7.21 5.16 -7.16
CA SER A 61 7.47 6.54 -6.73
C SER A 61 7.78 6.67 -5.23
N SER A 62 8.07 5.55 -4.55
CA SER A 62 8.44 5.56 -3.13
C SER A 62 9.75 6.31 -2.88
N SER A 63 9.82 6.96 -1.72
CA SER A 63 10.95 7.75 -1.22
C SER A 63 11.34 7.28 0.19
N ALA A 64 12.33 7.92 0.81
CA ALA A 64 12.74 7.61 2.19
C ALA A 64 11.59 7.75 3.22
N GLU A 65 10.61 8.63 2.97
CA GLU A 65 9.42 8.80 3.80
C GLU A 65 8.51 7.56 3.81
N HIS A 66 8.68 6.68 2.82
CA HIS A 66 7.89 5.47 2.63
C HIS A 66 8.65 4.21 3.07
N ALA A 67 9.72 4.36 3.87
CA ALA A 67 10.61 3.27 4.27
C ALA A 67 9.86 2.09 4.92
N GLU A 68 8.90 2.35 5.82
CA GLU A 68 8.15 1.30 6.51
C GLU A 68 7.24 0.51 5.55
N ALA A 69 6.59 1.19 4.60
CA ALA A 69 5.80 0.52 3.58
C ALA A 69 6.69 -0.29 2.61
N PHE A 70 7.86 0.25 2.27
CA PHE A 70 8.84 -0.45 1.44
C PHE A 70 9.39 -1.70 2.14
N ALA A 71 9.71 -1.60 3.43
CA ALA A 71 10.17 -2.74 4.23
C ALA A 71 9.09 -3.83 4.35
N ALA A 72 7.82 -3.44 4.51
CA ALA A 72 6.71 -4.39 4.65
C ALA A 72 6.35 -5.11 3.33
N TRP A 73 6.37 -4.40 2.20
CA TRP A 73 5.77 -4.90 0.95
C TRP A 73 6.66 -4.81 -0.30
N GLY A 74 7.83 -4.18 -0.24
CA GLY A 74 8.71 -3.97 -1.39
C GLY A 74 9.11 -5.26 -2.10
N GLU A 75 9.43 -6.31 -1.35
CA GLU A 75 9.79 -7.62 -1.90
C GLU A 75 8.62 -8.32 -2.62
N LEU A 76 7.37 -8.02 -2.27
CA LEU A 76 6.21 -8.58 -2.96
C LEU A 76 6.03 -8.00 -4.36
N LEU A 77 6.52 -6.77 -4.55
CA LEU A 77 6.41 -6.01 -5.78
C LEU A 77 7.61 -6.25 -6.71
N GLY A 78 8.77 -6.67 -6.18
CA GLY A 78 10.01 -6.92 -6.93
C GLY A 78 9.91 -7.99 -8.04
N PRO A 79 9.43 -9.22 -7.76
CA PRO A 79 9.36 -10.30 -8.75
C PRO A 79 8.38 -10.03 -9.90
N ARG A 80 7.24 -9.40 -9.60
CA ARG A 80 6.19 -9.12 -10.58
C ARG A 80 6.58 -8.03 -11.57
N ARG A 81 7.33 -7.01 -11.11
CA ARG A 81 7.84 -5.94 -11.98
C ARG A 81 8.92 -6.45 -12.94
N ARG A 82 9.75 -7.40 -12.50
CA ARG A 82 10.75 -8.05 -13.37
C ARG A 82 10.11 -8.89 -14.47
N ALA A 83 9.00 -9.57 -14.18
CA ALA A 83 8.25 -10.33 -15.17
C ALA A 83 7.59 -9.44 -16.25
N LEU A 84 7.02 -8.29 -15.85
CA LEU A 84 6.38 -7.35 -16.77
C LEU A 84 7.40 -6.54 -17.60
N SER A 85 8.60 -6.29 -17.08
CA SER A 85 9.69 -5.64 -17.82
C SER A 85 10.50 -6.58 -18.70
N ALA A 86 10.44 -7.90 -18.49
CA ALA A 86 11.16 -8.88 -19.32
C ALA A 86 10.44 -9.23 -20.63
N THR A 87 9.20 -8.75 -20.80
CA THR A 87 8.37 -8.95 -22.00
C THR A 87 8.31 -7.72 -22.91
N ALA A 88 9.17 -6.72 -22.70
CA ALA A 88 9.31 -5.53 -23.54
C ALA A 88 10.65 -5.54 -24.27
#